data_AF-A0A2E4EZX5-F1
#
_entry.id   AF-A0A2E4EZX5-F1
#
_cell.length_a   1.000
_cell.length_b   1.000
_cell.length_c   1.000
_cell.angle_alpha   90.00
_cell.angle_beta   90.00
_cell.angle_gamma   90.00
#
_symmetry.space_group_name_H-M   'P 1'
#
loop_
_entity.id
_entity.type
_entity.pdbx_description
1 polymer ?
#
loop_
_entity_poly.entity_id
_entity_poly.type
_entity_poly.pdbx_seq_one_letter_code
_entity_poly.pdbx_strand_id
1 'polypeptide(L)'
;MRNPDAIPLIAIVGRPNVGKSSLFNALVGRRSAIVAEETGTTRDRLISPVEFEGHHFLLADTGGLVPQPETEIEAHIEAQVNEALEVADAILLVTDVRTGPIYADQEVARKLRRTDKPVVVAVNKADNLKLENMMPESYALGLSDLVAVSALHRRGLGELMDSLLSVIDLPLQAEESIDMPRFAIVGRPNVGKSAIANAILNEERSIVSDIPGTTRDALDSEFVFEDSKILLIDTAGIRRRGAIEPGVEKFSVLRSVTSIHRSDVAILVLDANQPATDQDLHIAGQAAEAFKSVLVVVNKWDLVETDDIRREEKRFTYMLRSRFRFIPDVPIVFTSAINKSGIDTLLTEGLRLFHKRNQWVDSSHLSRIVTDAISRHLPPSVGPTGSLKLYRVKQDSIRPPTFVFYVNNTSRVHFSYERYLANTIRDEFAFYGVPLKIEFRGKGGVHVIGDNRSKASARKRQSANRGNWKTARRRKPND
;
A
#
# COMPACT_ATOMS: atom_id res chain seq x y z
N MET A 1 -16.73 -4.26 -19.72
CA MET A 1 -15.69 -3.21 -19.57
C MET A 1 -15.39 -3.06 -18.08
N ARG A 2 -14.11 -2.99 -17.69
CA ARG A 2 -13.68 -2.90 -16.28
C ARG A 2 -13.89 -1.46 -15.76
N ASN A 3 -14.03 -1.30 -14.44
CA ASN A 3 -14.12 0.00 -13.80
C ASN A 3 -12.79 0.77 -14.00
N PRO A 4 -12.77 1.96 -14.62
CA PRO A 4 -11.56 2.76 -14.80
C PRO A 4 -10.92 3.24 -13.47
N ASP A 5 -11.56 2.97 -12.32
CA ASP A 5 -11.09 3.38 -11.00
C ASP A 5 -10.34 2.30 -10.20
N ALA A 6 -10.29 1.06 -10.67
CA ALA A 6 -9.65 -0.04 -9.94
C ALA A 6 -8.15 -0.12 -10.27
N ILE A 7 -7.28 0.06 -9.26
CA ILE A 7 -5.83 -0.16 -9.41
C ILE A 7 -5.58 -1.66 -9.64
N PRO A 8 -5.11 -2.08 -10.82
CA PRO A 8 -5.04 -3.51 -11.16
C PRO A 8 -3.94 -4.22 -10.37
N LEU A 9 -4.19 -5.45 -9.94
CA LEU A 9 -3.20 -6.30 -9.25
C LEU A 9 -2.56 -7.28 -10.23
N ILE A 10 -1.25 -7.22 -10.38
CA ILE A 10 -0.44 -8.15 -11.17
C ILE A 10 0.29 -9.09 -10.21
N ALA A 11 0.01 -10.39 -10.30
CA ALA A 11 0.69 -11.39 -9.49
C ALA A 11 1.85 -12.04 -10.24
N ILE A 12 3.03 -12.06 -9.63
CA ILE A 12 4.22 -12.76 -10.11
C ILE A 12 4.15 -14.21 -9.64
N VAL A 13 4.11 -15.16 -10.57
CA VAL A 13 4.08 -16.60 -10.29
C VAL A 13 5.23 -17.31 -10.99
N GLY A 14 5.56 -18.52 -10.55
CA GLY A 14 6.59 -19.35 -11.15
C GLY A 14 7.28 -20.22 -10.11
N ARG A 15 8.04 -21.22 -10.54
CA ARG A 15 8.72 -22.14 -9.64
C ARG A 15 9.78 -21.44 -8.76
N PRO A 16 10.28 -22.08 -7.68
CA PRO A 16 11.39 -21.54 -6.90
C PRO A 16 12.64 -21.22 -7.75
N ASN A 17 13.40 -20.21 -7.33
CA ASN A 17 14.71 -19.83 -7.90
C ASN A 17 14.75 -19.33 -9.37
N VAL A 18 13.61 -19.10 -10.02
CA VAL A 18 13.54 -18.43 -11.35
C VAL A 18 13.83 -16.93 -11.30
N GLY A 19 13.91 -16.34 -10.12
CA GLY A 19 14.21 -14.92 -9.91
C GLY A 19 12.98 -14.02 -9.79
N LYS A 20 11.84 -14.54 -9.31
CA LYS A 20 10.61 -13.76 -9.03
C LYS A 20 10.89 -12.51 -8.19
N SER A 21 11.51 -12.67 -7.02
CA SER A 21 11.80 -11.53 -6.13
C SER A 21 12.83 -10.57 -6.71
N SER A 22 13.77 -11.05 -7.53
CA SER A 22 14.70 -10.17 -8.26
C SER A 22 13.95 -9.33 -9.28
N LEU A 23 13.03 -9.93 -10.04
CA LEU A 23 12.20 -9.23 -11.02
C LEU A 23 11.27 -8.23 -10.35
N PHE A 24 10.60 -8.64 -9.26
CA PHE A 24 9.79 -7.77 -8.40
C PHE A 24 10.54 -6.49 -8.02
N ASN A 25 11.73 -6.64 -7.42
CA ASN A 25 12.55 -5.49 -7.00
C ASN A 25 12.98 -4.63 -8.19
N ALA A 26 13.31 -5.25 -9.33
CA ALA A 26 13.75 -4.54 -10.52
C ALA A 26 12.64 -3.68 -11.13
N LEU A 27 11.39 -4.19 -11.11
CA LEU A 27 10.19 -3.51 -11.61
C LEU A 27 9.72 -2.39 -10.66
N VAL A 28 9.65 -2.66 -9.36
CA VAL A 28 9.31 -1.64 -8.34
C VAL A 28 10.29 -0.47 -8.40
N GLY A 29 11.59 -0.75 -8.57
CA GLY A 29 12.64 0.27 -8.63
C GLY A 29 12.77 1.03 -9.96
N ARG A 30 11.87 0.85 -10.94
CA ARG A 30 12.04 1.39 -12.30
C ARG A 30 11.55 2.82 -12.50
N ARG A 31 10.59 3.30 -11.69
CA ARG A 31 10.16 4.72 -11.65
C ARG A 31 9.58 5.20 -10.31
N SER A 32 9.51 4.38 -9.26
CA SER A 32 9.16 4.88 -7.93
C SER A 32 10.30 5.72 -7.35
N ALA A 33 10.22 7.04 -7.49
CA ALA A 33 10.88 7.97 -6.56
C ALA A 33 10.34 7.81 -5.11
N ILE A 34 9.38 6.91 -4.89
CA ILE A 34 8.58 6.75 -3.70
C ILE A 34 8.57 5.28 -3.28
N VAL A 35 9.72 4.67 -3.03
CA VAL A 35 9.84 3.62 -2.00
C VAL A 35 11.27 3.75 -1.48
N ALA A 36 11.43 4.24 -0.25
CA ALA A 36 12.73 4.15 0.38
C ALA A 36 13.05 2.68 0.60
N GLU A 37 14.27 2.30 0.25
CA GLU A 37 14.93 1.12 0.76
C GLU A 37 14.89 1.16 2.29
N GLU A 38 13.93 0.50 2.93
CA GLU A 38 14.06 0.06 4.32
C GLU A 38 13.38 -1.30 4.55
N THR A 39 14.03 -2.08 5.38
CA THR A 39 13.74 -3.50 5.66
C THR A 39 12.53 -3.65 6.57
N GLY A 40 11.38 -4.00 5.99
CA GLY A 40 10.34 -4.78 6.66
C GLY A 40 10.64 -6.27 6.57
N THR A 41 10.09 -7.06 7.48
CA THR A 41 10.17 -8.53 7.48
C THR A 41 9.78 -9.11 6.12
N THR A 42 10.31 -10.29 5.77
CA THR A 42 10.09 -10.97 4.48
C THR A 42 8.62 -11.18 4.11
N ARG A 43 7.68 -10.99 5.06
CA ARG A 43 6.24 -11.09 4.87
C ARG A 43 5.55 -9.80 4.38
N ASP A 44 6.17 -8.63 4.52
CA ASP A 44 5.50 -7.34 4.22
C ASP A 44 5.85 -6.79 2.83
N ARG A 45 6.84 -7.41 2.16
CA ARG A 45 7.41 -7.00 0.87
C ARG A 45 6.67 -7.56 -0.35
N LEU A 46 5.47 -8.08 -0.15
CA LEU A 46 4.85 -9.00 -1.09
C LEU A 46 3.88 -8.33 -2.04
N ILE A 47 3.53 -7.07 -1.80
CA ILE A 47 2.75 -6.23 -2.72
C ILE A 47 3.42 -4.85 -2.74
N SER A 48 3.56 -4.26 -3.92
CA SER A 48 4.08 -2.90 -4.05
C SER A 48 3.40 -2.16 -5.20
N PRO A 49 3.05 -0.87 -5.01
CA PRO A 49 2.56 -0.04 -6.10
C PRO A 49 3.69 0.22 -7.11
N VAL A 50 3.34 0.14 -8.39
CA VAL A 50 4.22 0.42 -9.53
C VAL A 50 3.55 1.48 -10.40
N GLU A 51 4.33 2.48 -10.80
CA GLU A 51 3.96 3.46 -11.80
C GLU A 51 4.85 3.28 -13.03
N PHE A 52 4.25 3.10 -14.20
CA PHE A 52 4.96 3.00 -15.47
C PHE A 52 4.20 3.76 -16.55
N GLU A 53 4.86 4.78 -17.13
CA GLU A 53 4.28 5.63 -18.18
C GLU A 53 2.89 6.20 -17.85
N GLY A 54 2.68 6.60 -16.60
CA GLY A 54 1.40 7.15 -16.13
C GLY A 54 0.33 6.10 -15.80
N HIS A 55 0.61 4.81 -16.01
CA HIS A 55 -0.26 3.72 -15.56
C HIS A 55 0.14 3.28 -14.15
N HIS A 56 -0.87 3.02 -13.31
CA HIS A 56 -0.70 2.59 -11.93
C HIS A 56 -1.25 1.18 -11.73
N PHE A 57 -0.47 0.31 -11.10
CA PHE A 57 -0.89 -1.04 -10.73
C PHE A 57 -0.18 -1.50 -9.46
N LEU A 58 -0.72 -2.52 -8.81
CA LEU A 58 -0.08 -3.23 -7.71
C LEU A 58 0.66 -4.45 -8.28
N LEU A 59 1.89 -4.67 -7.87
CA LEU A 59 2.66 -5.86 -8.21
C LEU A 59 2.78 -6.74 -6.96
N ALA A 60 2.53 -8.04 -7.07
CA ALA A 60 2.59 -8.98 -5.94
C ALA A 60 3.56 -10.15 -6.16
N ASP A 61 4.43 -10.46 -5.21
CA ASP A 61 5.30 -11.65 -5.23
C ASP A 61 4.64 -12.81 -4.47
N THR A 62 4.07 -13.76 -5.20
CA THR A 62 3.42 -14.97 -4.62
C THR A 62 4.42 -15.89 -3.91
N GLY A 63 5.71 -15.78 -4.24
CA GLY A 63 6.79 -16.56 -3.67
C GLY A 63 6.95 -16.43 -2.15
N GLY A 64 6.52 -15.29 -1.57
CA GLY A 64 6.58 -15.07 -0.12
C GLY A 64 5.22 -14.96 0.57
N LEU A 65 4.10 -15.02 -0.18
CA LEU A 65 2.73 -14.93 0.34
C LEU A 65 2.25 -16.25 0.96
N VAL A 66 2.67 -17.37 0.39
CA VAL A 66 2.28 -18.70 0.85
C VAL A 66 3.32 -19.23 1.86
N PRO A 67 2.94 -19.49 3.14
CA PRO A 67 3.80 -20.19 4.08
C PRO A 67 4.21 -21.54 3.50
N GLN A 68 5.50 -21.87 3.56
CA GLN A 68 6.05 -23.13 3.08
C GLN A 68 5.35 -24.28 3.81
N PRO A 69 4.54 -25.12 3.14
CA PRO A 69 4.16 -26.40 3.72
C PRO A 69 5.43 -27.26 3.87
N GLU A 70 5.44 -28.16 4.86
CA GLU A 70 6.58 -29.08 5.08
C GLU A 70 6.72 -30.14 3.97
N THR A 71 5.76 -30.22 3.06
CA THR A 71 5.67 -31.22 1.99
C THR A 71 6.04 -30.68 0.60
N GLU A 72 6.08 -31.60 -0.37
CA GLU A 72 6.60 -31.52 -1.74
C GLU A 72 6.42 -30.15 -2.45
N ILE A 73 7.48 -29.75 -3.17
CA ILE A 73 7.62 -28.48 -3.91
C ILE A 73 6.44 -28.23 -4.87
N GLU A 74 5.81 -29.29 -5.39
CA GLU A 74 4.70 -29.21 -6.34
C GLU A 74 3.42 -28.62 -5.70
N ALA A 75 3.04 -29.07 -4.50
CA ALA A 75 1.87 -28.55 -3.79
C ALA A 75 2.02 -27.06 -3.44
N HIS A 76 3.25 -26.60 -3.22
CA HIS A 76 3.56 -25.20 -2.93
C HIS A 76 3.35 -24.30 -4.14
N ILE A 77 3.83 -24.71 -5.31
CA ILE A 77 3.65 -23.98 -6.57
C ILE A 77 2.15 -23.93 -6.91
N GLU A 78 1.45 -25.02 -6.66
CA GLU A 78 0.03 -25.14 -6.95
C GLU A 78 -0.83 -24.16 -6.16
N ALA A 79 -0.57 -24.02 -4.85
CA ALA A 79 -1.26 -23.05 -4.00
C ALA A 79 -1.01 -21.60 -4.44
N GLN A 80 0.24 -21.25 -4.81
CA GLN A 80 0.60 -19.91 -5.28
C GLN A 80 -0.15 -19.51 -6.55
N VAL A 81 -0.27 -20.45 -7.50
CA VAL A 81 -0.97 -20.21 -8.77
C VAL A 81 -2.46 -20.04 -8.56
N ASN A 82 -3.08 -20.90 -7.73
CA ASN A 82 -4.50 -20.78 -7.43
C ASN A 82 -4.83 -19.45 -6.72
N GLU A 83 -3.98 -19.01 -5.80
CA GLU A 83 -4.12 -17.72 -5.10
C GLU A 83 -4.03 -16.54 -6.08
N ALA A 84 -3.01 -16.53 -6.95
CA ALA A 84 -2.88 -15.52 -8.00
C ALA A 84 -4.11 -15.48 -8.92
N LEU A 85 -4.61 -16.66 -9.30
CA LEU A 85 -5.79 -16.80 -10.14
C LEU A 85 -7.08 -16.32 -9.48
N GLU A 86 -7.15 -16.25 -8.15
CA GLU A 86 -8.31 -15.69 -7.45
C GLU A 86 -8.26 -14.17 -7.43
N VAL A 87 -7.15 -13.59 -6.94
CA VAL A 87 -7.10 -12.15 -6.59
C VAL A 87 -6.52 -11.23 -7.67
N ALA A 88 -5.69 -11.73 -8.59
CA ALA A 88 -4.97 -10.87 -9.53
C ALA A 88 -5.79 -10.53 -10.77
N ASP A 89 -5.65 -9.33 -11.31
CA ASP A 89 -6.26 -8.92 -12.58
C ASP A 89 -5.50 -9.42 -13.80
N ALA A 90 -4.21 -9.73 -13.61
CA ALA A 90 -3.31 -10.31 -14.59
C ALA A 90 -2.16 -11.09 -13.91
N ILE A 91 -1.53 -11.97 -14.67
CA ILE A 91 -0.50 -12.88 -14.17
C ILE A 91 0.81 -12.68 -14.92
N LEU A 92 1.89 -12.52 -14.18
CA LEU A 92 3.26 -12.50 -14.69
C LEU A 92 3.95 -13.83 -14.33
N LEU A 93 3.99 -14.76 -15.28
CA LEU A 93 4.71 -16.03 -15.12
C LEU A 93 6.21 -15.80 -15.34
N VAL A 94 7.04 -16.18 -14.38
CA VAL A 94 8.50 -16.07 -14.47
C VAL A 94 9.12 -17.45 -14.66
N THR A 95 9.91 -17.61 -15.71
CA THR A 95 10.67 -18.83 -16.01
C THR A 95 12.17 -18.53 -16.07
N ASP A 96 13.01 -19.56 -16.13
CA ASP A 96 14.47 -19.44 -16.22
C ASP A 96 14.94 -19.87 -17.60
N VAL A 97 15.50 -18.93 -18.38
CA VAL A 97 15.99 -19.20 -19.74
C VAL A 97 17.14 -20.22 -19.76
N ARG A 98 17.90 -20.34 -18.68
CA ARG A 98 19.10 -21.20 -18.63
C ARG A 98 18.74 -22.68 -18.60
N THR A 99 17.60 -23.01 -18.00
CA THR A 99 17.12 -24.39 -17.88
C THR A 99 16.09 -24.76 -18.93
N GLY A 100 15.53 -23.77 -19.62
CA GLY A 100 14.30 -23.95 -20.40
C GLY A 100 13.10 -24.31 -19.51
N PRO A 101 11.92 -24.55 -20.12
CA PRO A 101 10.71 -24.95 -19.42
C PRO A 101 10.80 -26.39 -18.90
N ILE A 102 10.71 -26.57 -17.58
CA ILE A 102 10.68 -27.90 -16.95
C ILE A 102 9.23 -28.35 -16.65
N TYR A 103 9.05 -29.59 -16.18
CA TYR A 103 7.73 -30.15 -15.83
C TYR A 103 6.90 -29.21 -14.93
N ALA A 104 7.51 -28.67 -13.87
CA ALA A 104 6.83 -27.72 -12.98
C ALA A 104 6.34 -26.45 -13.70
N ASP A 105 7.10 -25.92 -14.67
CA ASP A 105 6.68 -24.76 -15.46
C ASP A 105 5.52 -25.13 -16.41
N GLN A 106 5.53 -26.35 -16.95
CA GLN A 106 4.46 -26.86 -17.82
C GLN A 106 3.14 -27.08 -17.05
N GLU A 107 3.20 -27.58 -15.81
CA GLU A 107 2.03 -27.72 -14.92
C GLU A 107 1.38 -26.35 -14.65
N VAL A 108 2.20 -25.36 -14.29
CA VAL A 108 1.73 -23.98 -14.06
C VAL A 108 1.12 -23.42 -15.34
N ALA A 109 1.82 -23.52 -16.47
CA ALA A 109 1.32 -23.04 -17.75
C ALA A 109 0.00 -23.73 -18.15
N ARG A 110 -0.18 -25.03 -17.86
CA ARG A 110 -1.44 -25.75 -18.15
C ARG A 110 -2.62 -25.15 -17.42
N LYS A 111 -2.44 -24.73 -16.17
CA LYS A 111 -3.48 -24.02 -15.40
C LYS A 111 -3.74 -22.64 -15.94
N LEU A 112 -2.67 -21.90 -16.24
CA LEU A 112 -2.77 -20.54 -16.77
C LEU A 112 -3.43 -20.48 -18.16
N ARG A 113 -3.32 -21.53 -18.98
CA ARG A 113 -4.05 -21.63 -20.25
C ARG A 113 -5.57 -21.78 -20.10
N ARG A 114 -6.07 -22.15 -18.92
CA ARG A 114 -7.51 -22.35 -18.65
C ARG A 114 -8.18 -21.11 -18.04
N THR A 115 -7.42 -20.06 -17.76
CA THR A 115 -7.98 -18.81 -17.21
C THR A 115 -8.27 -17.80 -18.32
N ASP A 116 -9.28 -16.96 -18.10
CA ASP A 116 -9.57 -15.80 -18.95
C ASP A 116 -8.73 -14.57 -18.56
N LYS A 117 -7.89 -14.68 -17.52
CA LYS A 117 -7.02 -13.59 -17.07
C LYS A 117 -5.82 -13.45 -18.03
N PRO A 118 -5.39 -12.21 -18.36
CA PRO A 118 -4.17 -11.98 -19.14
C PRO A 118 -2.93 -12.59 -18.47
N VAL A 119 -2.08 -13.25 -19.27
CA VAL A 119 -0.85 -13.89 -18.81
C VAL A 119 0.32 -13.43 -19.67
N VAL A 120 1.32 -12.83 -19.05
CA VAL A 120 2.62 -12.51 -19.70
C VAL A 120 3.71 -13.38 -19.08
N VAL A 121 4.62 -13.87 -19.92
CA VAL A 121 5.72 -14.74 -19.53
C VAL A 121 7.04 -13.99 -19.56
N ALA A 122 7.62 -13.74 -18.40
CA ALA A 122 8.98 -13.24 -18.25
C ALA A 122 9.98 -14.40 -18.25
N VAL A 123 10.68 -14.58 -19.37
CA VAL A 123 11.76 -15.57 -19.52
C VAL A 123 13.04 -14.95 -18.95
N ASN A 124 13.27 -15.16 -17.65
CA ASN A 124 14.26 -14.43 -16.86
C ASN A 124 15.68 -15.04 -16.97
N LYS A 125 16.67 -14.28 -16.49
CA LYS A 125 18.12 -14.59 -16.54
C LYS A 125 18.73 -14.58 -17.95
N ALA A 126 18.11 -13.87 -18.89
CA ALA A 126 18.64 -13.59 -20.22
C ALA A 126 19.75 -12.51 -20.16
N ASP A 127 20.80 -12.80 -19.40
CA ASP A 127 21.87 -11.87 -19.01
C ASP A 127 22.78 -11.46 -20.19
N ASN A 128 22.76 -12.24 -21.27
CA ASN A 128 23.51 -11.97 -22.49
C ASN A 128 22.75 -12.52 -23.72
N LEU A 129 23.22 -12.16 -24.91
CA LEU A 129 22.59 -12.54 -26.18
C LEU A 129 22.54 -14.06 -26.39
N LYS A 130 23.54 -14.81 -25.91
CA LYS A 130 23.55 -16.28 -26.02
C LYS A 130 22.39 -16.90 -25.25
N LEU A 131 22.13 -16.43 -24.04
CA LEU A 131 21.01 -16.90 -23.22
C LEU A 131 19.66 -16.45 -23.77
N GLU A 132 19.57 -15.22 -24.27
CA GLU A 132 18.36 -14.72 -24.94
C GLU A 132 17.98 -15.55 -26.17
N ASN A 133 18.97 -15.98 -26.95
CA ASN A 133 18.75 -16.86 -28.11
C ASN A 133 18.19 -18.25 -27.73
N MET A 134 18.19 -18.63 -26.45
CA MET A 134 17.56 -19.86 -25.96
C MET A 134 16.07 -19.67 -25.61
N MET A 135 15.56 -18.43 -25.60
CA MET A 135 14.15 -18.13 -25.31
C MET A 135 13.14 -18.94 -26.14
N PRO A 136 13.37 -19.23 -27.44
CA PRO A 136 12.39 -19.98 -28.25
C PRO A 136 11.94 -21.32 -27.66
N GLU A 137 12.76 -21.97 -26.82
CA GLU A 137 12.36 -23.20 -26.10
C GLU A 137 11.13 -22.97 -25.20
N SER A 138 10.97 -21.76 -24.68
CA SER A 138 9.87 -21.39 -23.78
C SER A 138 8.50 -21.33 -24.47
N TYR A 139 8.44 -21.26 -25.81
CA TYR A 139 7.17 -21.38 -26.55
C TYR A 139 6.49 -22.74 -26.33
N ALA A 140 7.24 -23.77 -25.90
CA ALA A 140 6.67 -25.07 -25.52
C ALA A 140 5.66 -24.97 -24.36
N LEU A 141 5.65 -23.87 -23.61
CA LEU A 141 4.64 -23.59 -22.58
C LEU A 141 3.25 -23.28 -23.16
N GLY A 142 3.11 -23.07 -24.47
CA GLY A 142 1.82 -22.81 -25.12
C GLY A 142 1.17 -21.50 -24.67
N LEU A 143 1.98 -20.52 -24.27
CA LEU A 143 1.59 -19.16 -23.97
C LEU A 143 2.18 -18.24 -25.06
N SER A 144 1.54 -17.10 -25.33
CA SER A 144 1.86 -16.25 -26.49
C SER A 144 2.78 -15.07 -26.17
N ASP A 145 2.58 -14.39 -25.04
CA ASP A 145 3.29 -13.16 -24.69
C ASP A 145 4.57 -13.45 -23.90
N LEU A 146 5.63 -13.87 -24.60
CA LEU A 146 6.94 -14.17 -24.01
C LEU A 146 7.91 -13.01 -24.17
N VAL A 147 8.51 -12.56 -23.07
CA VAL A 147 9.52 -11.51 -23.07
C VAL A 147 10.78 -11.99 -22.35
N ALA A 148 11.92 -11.92 -23.04
CA ALA A 148 13.22 -12.23 -22.46
C ALA A 148 13.68 -11.10 -21.54
N VAL A 149 13.99 -11.42 -20.27
CA VAL A 149 14.40 -10.41 -19.30
C VAL A 149 15.64 -10.83 -18.52
N SER A 150 16.39 -9.84 -18.05
CA SER A 150 17.36 -10.03 -16.98
C SER A 150 17.00 -9.09 -15.84
N ALA A 151 16.42 -9.65 -14.77
CA ALA A 151 16.16 -8.88 -13.56
C ALA A 151 17.45 -8.32 -12.95
N LEU A 152 18.55 -9.08 -13.02
CA LEU A 152 19.85 -8.70 -12.46
C LEU A 152 20.49 -7.53 -13.19
N HIS A 153 20.49 -7.56 -14.52
CA HIS A 153 21.07 -6.51 -15.37
C HIS A 153 20.04 -5.48 -15.84
N ARG A 154 18.78 -5.60 -15.40
CA ARG A 154 17.64 -4.73 -15.72
C ARG A 154 17.37 -4.63 -17.23
N ARG A 155 17.59 -5.72 -17.98
CA ARG A 155 17.37 -5.82 -19.44
C ARG A 155 15.99 -6.38 -19.76
N GLY A 156 15.37 -5.93 -20.86
CA GLY A 156 14.06 -6.41 -21.32
C GLY A 156 12.87 -5.98 -20.45
N LEU A 157 13.11 -5.27 -19.34
CA LEU A 157 12.03 -4.81 -18.45
C LEU A 157 11.06 -3.83 -19.16
N GLY A 158 11.51 -3.14 -20.22
CA GLY A 158 10.78 -2.16 -21.04
C GLY A 158 9.63 -2.87 -21.72
N GLU A 159 10.04 -3.69 -22.67
CA GLU A 159 9.22 -4.63 -23.41
C GLU A 159 8.33 -5.47 -22.50
N LEU A 160 8.80 -5.91 -21.33
CA LEU A 160 7.97 -6.65 -20.39
C LEU A 160 6.82 -5.79 -19.86
N MET A 161 7.08 -4.53 -19.51
CA MET A 161 6.03 -3.62 -19.07
C MET A 161 5.11 -3.28 -20.21
N ASP A 162 5.63 -2.94 -21.39
CA ASP A 162 4.82 -2.63 -22.56
C ASP A 162 3.88 -3.80 -22.91
N SER A 163 4.38 -5.03 -22.83
CA SER A 163 3.58 -6.25 -22.99
C SER A 163 2.50 -6.36 -21.91
N LEU A 164 2.82 -6.15 -20.64
CA LEU A 164 1.82 -6.11 -19.56
C LEU A 164 0.78 -5.01 -19.78
N LEU A 165 1.17 -3.80 -20.15
CA LEU A 165 0.24 -2.70 -20.41
C LEU A 165 -0.64 -2.98 -21.64
N SER A 166 -0.17 -3.76 -22.61
CA SER A 166 -0.93 -4.07 -23.83
C SER A 166 -2.06 -5.09 -23.59
N VAL A 167 -1.91 -5.95 -22.59
CA VAL A 167 -2.88 -7.01 -22.28
C VAL A 167 -3.74 -6.70 -21.06
N ILE A 168 -3.37 -5.68 -20.28
CA ILE A 168 -4.13 -5.21 -19.13
C ILE A 168 -4.74 -3.87 -19.51
N ASP A 169 -6.07 -3.79 -19.43
CA ASP A 169 -6.80 -2.52 -19.50
C ASP A 169 -6.48 -1.75 -18.22
N LEU A 170 -5.33 -1.07 -18.22
CA LEU A 170 -4.87 -0.23 -17.14
C LEU A 170 -5.54 1.12 -17.34
N PRO A 171 -6.24 1.65 -16.33
CA PRO A 171 -6.72 3.00 -16.44
C PRO A 171 -5.51 3.92 -16.60
N LEU A 172 -5.42 4.58 -17.76
CA LEU A 172 -4.78 5.88 -17.83
C LEU A 172 -5.43 6.72 -16.74
N GLN A 173 -4.66 7.57 -16.07
CA GLN A 173 -5.17 8.51 -15.08
C GLN A 173 -6.29 9.34 -15.72
N ALA A 174 -7.53 8.85 -15.64
CA ALA A 174 -8.70 9.65 -15.85
C ALA A 174 -8.63 10.71 -14.75
N GLU A 175 -9.00 11.95 -15.08
CA GLU A 175 -9.34 12.91 -14.05
C GLU A 175 -10.44 12.24 -13.20
N GLU A 176 -10.05 11.65 -12.05
CA GLU A 176 -10.98 10.99 -11.14
C GLU A 176 -12.12 11.98 -10.90
N SER A 177 -13.34 11.63 -11.30
CA SER A 177 -14.50 12.34 -10.81
C SER A 177 -14.45 12.22 -9.29
N ILE A 178 -14.29 13.35 -8.62
CA ILE A 178 -14.03 13.47 -7.18
C ILE A 178 -15.17 12.90 -6.33
N ASP A 179 -16.29 12.53 -6.93
CA ASP A 179 -17.61 12.56 -6.30
C ASP A 179 -17.93 11.45 -5.29
N MET A 180 -17.27 10.29 -5.33
CA MET A 180 -17.69 9.17 -4.48
C MET A 180 -16.59 8.71 -3.49
N PRO A 181 -16.70 9.05 -2.19
CA PRO A 181 -15.85 8.49 -1.14
C PRO A 181 -15.81 6.97 -1.14
N ARG A 182 -14.59 6.40 -1.10
CA ARG A 182 -14.39 4.94 -1.03
C ARG A 182 -13.90 4.53 0.36
N PHE A 183 -14.71 3.78 1.10
CA PHE A 183 -14.36 3.30 2.45
C PHE A 183 -14.06 1.81 2.43
N ALA A 184 -12.99 1.38 3.12
CA ALA A 184 -12.71 -0.04 3.34
C ALA A 184 -12.75 -0.36 4.83
N ILE A 185 -13.47 -1.41 5.22
CA ILE A 185 -13.50 -1.91 6.60
C ILE A 185 -12.42 -2.98 6.76
N VAL A 186 -11.39 -2.67 7.53
CA VAL A 186 -10.21 -3.52 7.74
C VAL A 186 -10.03 -3.85 9.21
N GLY A 187 -9.26 -4.90 9.50
CA GLY A 187 -9.01 -5.35 10.87
C GLY A 187 -8.96 -6.87 10.98
N ARG A 188 -8.56 -7.37 12.15
CA ARG A 188 -8.39 -8.80 12.41
C ARG A 188 -9.70 -9.59 12.32
N PRO A 189 -9.64 -10.92 12.18
CA PRO A 189 -10.83 -11.76 12.31
C PRO A 189 -11.60 -11.48 13.62
N ASN A 190 -12.93 -11.64 13.59
CA ASN A 190 -13.81 -11.57 14.77
C ASN A 190 -13.92 -10.24 15.54
N VAL A 191 -13.29 -9.16 15.07
CA VAL A 191 -13.45 -7.78 15.63
C VAL A 191 -14.82 -7.15 15.34
N GLY A 192 -15.65 -7.79 14.51
CA GLY A 192 -17.00 -7.33 14.17
C GLY A 192 -17.12 -6.50 12.89
N LYS A 193 -16.17 -6.63 11.95
CA LYS A 193 -16.24 -5.98 10.61
C LYS A 193 -17.57 -6.23 9.90
N SER A 194 -18.08 -7.47 9.93
CA SER A 194 -19.36 -7.83 9.30
C SER A 194 -20.57 -7.25 10.00
N ALA A 195 -20.51 -7.14 11.32
CA ALA A 195 -21.56 -6.47 12.06
C ALA A 195 -21.59 -4.97 11.70
N ILE A 196 -20.43 -4.30 11.61
CA ILE A 196 -20.36 -2.88 11.23
C ILE A 196 -20.83 -2.67 9.79
N ALA A 197 -20.35 -3.47 8.83
CA ALA A 197 -20.80 -3.34 7.44
C ALA A 197 -22.32 -3.54 7.31
N ASN A 198 -22.88 -4.52 8.00
CA ASN A 198 -24.33 -4.73 8.01
C ASN A 198 -25.08 -3.61 8.72
N ALA A 199 -24.52 -3.03 9.79
CA ALA A 199 -25.13 -1.89 10.46
C ALA A 199 -25.21 -0.67 9.52
N ILE A 200 -24.13 -0.40 8.76
CA ILE A 200 -24.08 0.67 7.75
C ILE A 200 -25.08 0.41 6.60
N LEU A 201 -25.13 -0.82 6.08
CA LEU A 201 -25.95 -1.16 4.91
C LEU A 201 -27.44 -1.42 5.20
N ASN A 202 -27.80 -1.66 6.46
CA ASN A 202 -29.19 -1.93 6.87
C ASN A 202 -29.78 -0.79 7.72
N GLU A 203 -29.21 0.41 7.63
CA GLU A 203 -29.85 1.62 8.14
C GLU A 203 -30.85 2.13 7.10
N GLU A 204 -32.03 2.58 7.55
CA GLU A 204 -33.12 3.07 6.70
C GLU A 204 -32.73 4.25 5.79
N ARG A 205 -31.55 4.84 6.03
CA ARG A 205 -30.97 5.97 5.28
C ARG A 205 -29.99 5.54 4.19
N SER A 206 -29.53 4.30 4.22
CA SER A 206 -28.71 3.70 3.16
C SER A 206 -29.61 3.20 2.04
N ILE A 207 -29.96 4.08 1.09
CA ILE A 207 -30.62 3.61 -0.13
C ILE A 207 -29.56 2.89 -0.96
N VAL A 208 -29.56 1.56 -0.91
CA VAL A 208 -28.75 0.71 -1.80
C VAL A 208 -29.34 0.85 -3.20
N SER A 209 -28.55 1.33 -4.15
CA SER A 209 -28.99 1.46 -5.53
C SER A 209 -28.92 0.09 -6.20
N ASP A 210 -30.04 -0.63 -6.23
CA ASP A 210 -30.22 -1.82 -7.06
C ASP A 210 -30.43 -1.39 -8.52
N ILE A 211 -29.45 -0.75 -9.17
CA ILE A 211 -29.49 -0.55 -10.63
C ILE A 211 -28.94 -1.82 -11.30
N PRO A 212 -29.78 -2.72 -11.82
CA PRO A 212 -29.32 -3.85 -12.62
C PRO A 212 -28.73 -3.32 -13.92
N GLY A 213 -27.39 -3.32 -14.01
CA GLY A 213 -26.66 -2.81 -15.17
C GLY A 213 -25.16 -2.59 -14.98
N THR A 214 -24.65 -2.52 -13.74
CA THR A 214 -23.21 -2.39 -13.45
C THR A 214 -22.57 -3.76 -13.17
N THR A 215 -22.74 -4.70 -14.10
CA THR A 215 -22.05 -5.99 -14.03
C THR A 215 -20.54 -5.80 -14.27
N ARG A 216 -19.73 -5.73 -13.20
CA ARG A 216 -18.43 -6.44 -13.16
C ARG A 216 -17.73 -6.59 -11.81
N ASP A 217 -18.13 -5.89 -10.74
CA ASP A 217 -17.54 -6.08 -9.40
C ASP A 217 -18.62 -6.41 -8.36
N ALA A 218 -19.02 -7.69 -8.27
CA ALA A 218 -20.03 -8.20 -7.33
C ALA A 218 -19.59 -8.17 -5.84
N LEU A 219 -18.58 -7.38 -5.48
CA LEU A 219 -17.92 -7.41 -4.17
C LEU A 219 -18.03 -6.09 -3.38
N ASP A 220 -18.40 -4.97 -4.00
CA ASP A 220 -18.51 -3.66 -3.33
C ASP A 220 -20.00 -3.29 -3.12
N SER A 221 -20.30 -2.30 -2.28
CA SER A 221 -21.68 -1.86 -2.04
C SER A 221 -21.78 -0.35 -1.93
N GLU A 222 -22.72 0.23 -2.65
CA GLU A 222 -23.02 1.66 -2.61
C GLU A 222 -24.11 1.96 -1.59
N PHE A 223 -23.96 3.07 -0.86
CA PHE A 223 -24.96 3.59 0.05
C PHE A 223 -24.94 5.11 0.09
N VAL A 224 -25.99 5.72 0.65
CA VAL A 224 -26.10 7.17 0.82
C VAL A 224 -26.06 7.51 2.31
N PHE A 225 -25.29 8.54 2.67
CA PHE A 225 -25.25 9.11 4.02
C PHE A 225 -25.04 10.63 3.91
N GLU A 226 -25.85 11.44 4.60
CA GLU A 226 -25.80 12.92 4.55
C GLU A 226 -25.71 13.46 3.10
N ASP A 227 -26.58 12.97 2.21
CA ASP A 227 -26.65 13.29 0.77
C ASP A 227 -25.39 12.92 -0.05
N SER A 228 -24.40 12.27 0.57
CA SER A 228 -23.19 11.78 -0.09
C SER A 228 -23.36 10.32 -0.49
N LYS A 229 -23.13 10.00 -1.77
CA LYS A 229 -22.98 8.60 -2.21
C LYS A 229 -21.62 8.09 -1.77
N ILE A 230 -21.56 6.95 -1.10
CA ILE A 230 -20.34 6.35 -0.57
C ILE A 230 -20.24 4.91 -1.08
N LEU A 231 -19.04 4.52 -1.49
CA LEU A 231 -18.73 3.14 -1.89
C LEU A 231 -18.01 2.41 -0.76
N LEU A 232 -18.61 1.32 -0.29
CA LEU A 232 -18.01 0.39 0.65
C LEU A 232 -17.28 -0.72 -0.11
N ILE A 233 -15.96 -0.80 0.04
CA ILE A 233 -15.09 -1.74 -0.67
C ILE A 233 -15.07 -3.12 0.03
N ASP A 234 -15.11 -4.19 -0.78
CA ASP A 234 -14.99 -5.61 -0.40
C ASP A 234 -16.00 -6.09 0.66
N THR A 235 -17.29 -5.75 0.47
CA THR A 235 -18.41 -6.20 1.30
C THR A 235 -18.70 -7.70 1.17
N ALA A 236 -18.35 -8.33 0.05
CA ALA A 236 -18.58 -9.77 -0.15
C ALA A 236 -17.67 -10.67 0.72
N GLY A 237 -16.43 -10.25 1.00
CA GLY A 237 -15.56 -10.95 1.97
C GLY A 237 -16.08 -10.83 3.41
N ILE A 238 -16.82 -9.76 3.68
CA ILE A 238 -17.47 -9.48 4.95
C ILE A 238 -18.76 -10.31 5.11
N ARG A 239 -19.57 -10.46 4.06
CA ARG A 239 -20.80 -11.28 4.04
C ARG A 239 -20.54 -12.80 4.06
N ARG A 240 -19.52 -13.30 3.35
CA ARG A 240 -19.17 -14.74 3.32
C ARG A 240 -18.60 -15.28 4.65
N ARG A 241 -18.07 -14.42 5.51
CA ARG A 241 -17.50 -14.82 6.82
C ARG A 241 -18.51 -15.27 7.86
N GLY A 242 -19.81 -15.03 7.63
CA GLY A 242 -20.87 -15.56 8.51
C GLY A 242 -21.02 -17.09 8.45
N ALA A 243 -20.36 -17.78 7.51
CA ALA A 243 -20.70 -19.16 7.16
C ALA A 243 -19.54 -20.16 6.94
N ILE A 244 -18.26 -19.90 7.30
CA ILE A 244 -17.16 -20.80 6.90
C ILE A 244 -16.15 -21.15 8.02
N GLU A 245 -15.74 -22.43 7.98
CA GLU A 245 -14.82 -23.23 8.80
C GLU A 245 -13.38 -22.69 9.00
N PRO A 246 -12.64 -23.19 10.01
CA PRO A 246 -11.27 -22.77 10.32
C PRO A 246 -10.28 -23.25 9.25
N GLY A 247 -9.64 -22.32 8.54
CA GLY A 247 -8.63 -22.62 7.50
C GLY A 247 -8.35 -21.47 6.51
N VAL A 248 -9.21 -20.45 6.48
CA VAL A 248 -9.23 -19.37 5.45
C VAL A 248 -8.43 -18.11 5.87
N GLU A 249 -7.62 -18.17 6.93
CA GLU A 249 -6.97 -16.97 7.49
C GLU A 249 -5.96 -16.28 6.54
N LYS A 250 -5.30 -17.06 5.66
CA LYS A 250 -4.27 -16.55 4.72
C LYS A 250 -4.87 -15.61 3.65
N PHE A 251 -6.07 -15.91 3.17
CA PHE A 251 -6.80 -15.11 2.17
C PHE A 251 -7.29 -13.76 2.70
N SER A 252 -7.33 -13.57 4.03
CA SER A 252 -7.73 -12.30 4.64
C SER A 252 -6.74 -11.16 4.38
N VAL A 253 -5.45 -11.47 4.30
CA VAL A 253 -4.38 -10.45 4.30
C VAL A 253 -4.31 -9.78 2.92
N LEU A 254 -4.28 -10.57 1.84
CA LEU A 254 -4.28 -10.05 0.46
C LEU A 254 -5.50 -9.20 0.14
N ARG A 255 -6.69 -9.65 0.59
CA ARG A 255 -7.93 -8.89 0.41
C ARG A 255 -7.94 -7.60 1.23
N SER A 256 -7.33 -7.59 2.41
CA SER A 256 -7.20 -6.36 3.21
C SER A 256 -6.27 -5.35 2.52
N VAL A 257 -5.14 -5.80 1.97
CA VAL A 257 -4.19 -4.92 1.26
C VAL A 257 -4.82 -4.32 0.00
N THR A 258 -5.47 -5.13 -0.83
CA THR A 258 -6.17 -4.64 -2.03
C THR A 258 -7.29 -3.68 -1.69
N SER A 259 -8.09 -3.97 -0.66
CA SER A 259 -9.16 -3.08 -0.17
C SER A 259 -8.61 -1.74 0.33
N ILE A 260 -7.47 -1.75 1.04
CA ILE A 260 -6.76 -0.54 1.46
C ILE A 260 -6.35 0.29 0.24
N HIS A 261 -5.73 -0.33 -0.76
CA HIS A 261 -5.27 0.42 -1.93
C HIS A 261 -6.41 1.01 -2.77
N ARG A 262 -7.58 0.34 -2.81
CA ARG A 262 -8.78 0.82 -3.51
C ARG A 262 -9.58 1.87 -2.73
N SER A 263 -9.35 2.03 -1.42
CA SER A 263 -10.10 2.97 -0.59
C SER A 263 -9.42 4.34 -0.48
N ASP A 264 -10.18 5.33 -0.03
CA ASP A 264 -9.72 6.64 0.40
C ASP A 264 -9.50 6.67 1.92
N VAL A 265 -10.43 6.04 2.64
CA VAL A 265 -10.43 5.90 4.08
C VAL A 265 -10.43 4.42 4.45
N ALA A 266 -9.43 4.01 5.24
CA ALA A 266 -9.36 2.69 5.86
C ALA A 266 -9.95 2.78 7.28
N ILE A 267 -11.10 2.15 7.46
CA ILE A 267 -11.80 2.04 8.75
C ILE A 267 -11.24 0.81 9.46
N LEU A 268 -10.29 1.02 10.37
CA LEU A 268 -9.64 -0.03 11.15
C LEU A 268 -10.49 -0.38 12.37
N VAL A 269 -11.14 -1.54 12.31
CA VAL A 269 -11.99 -2.05 13.40
C VAL A 269 -11.14 -2.83 14.39
N LEU A 270 -11.21 -2.42 15.65
CA LEU A 270 -10.61 -3.05 16.82
C LEU A 270 -11.68 -3.65 17.72
N ASP A 271 -11.35 -4.72 18.42
CA ASP A 271 -12.19 -5.27 19.49
C ASP A 271 -11.89 -4.53 20.80
N ALA A 272 -12.91 -3.99 21.48
CA ALA A 272 -12.75 -3.28 22.76
C ALA A 272 -12.11 -4.14 23.86
N ASN A 273 -12.30 -5.47 23.84
CA ASN A 273 -11.72 -6.38 24.83
C ASN A 273 -10.24 -6.66 24.57
N GLN A 274 -9.80 -6.56 23.31
CA GLN A 274 -8.42 -6.81 22.89
C GLN A 274 -7.96 -5.80 21.83
N PRO A 275 -7.84 -4.50 22.19
CA PRO A 275 -7.51 -3.44 21.25
C PRO A 275 -6.00 -3.41 20.95
N ALA A 276 -5.65 -2.97 19.74
CA ALA A 276 -4.28 -2.62 19.32
C ALA A 276 -3.24 -3.76 19.49
N THR A 277 -3.59 -4.95 19.04
CA THR A 277 -2.65 -6.08 18.90
C THR A 277 -1.62 -5.82 17.79
N ASP A 278 -0.57 -6.64 17.70
CA ASP A 278 0.47 -6.48 16.67
C ASP A 278 -0.08 -6.57 15.24
N GLN A 279 -1.08 -7.42 15.01
CA GLN A 279 -1.72 -7.53 13.69
C GLN A 279 -2.61 -6.31 13.39
N ASP A 280 -3.21 -5.66 14.39
CA ASP A 280 -3.93 -4.38 14.19
C ASP A 280 -2.96 -3.26 13.80
N LEU A 281 -1.82 -3.19 14.50
CA LEU A 281 -0.75 -2.22 14.21
C LEU A 281 -0.17 -2.44 12.81
N HIS A 282 -0.04 -3.70 12.40
CA HIS A 282 0.44 -4.06 11.07
C HIS A 282 -0.51 -3.59 9.95
N ILE A 283 -1.82 -3.85 10.08
CA ILE A 283 -2.83 -3.40 9.11
C ILE A 283 -2.87 -1.87 9.03
N ALA A 284 -2.82 -1.19 10.18
CA ALA A 284 -2.73 0.26 10.24
C ALA A 284 -1.47 0.80 9.56
N GLY A 285 -0.33 0.13 9.74
CA GLY A 285 0.93 0.43 9.09
C GLY A 285 0.81 0.35 7.57
N GLN A 286 0.19 -0.70 7.04
CA GLN A 286 -0.05 -0.86 5.60
C GLN A 286 -0.93 0.27 5.03
N ALA A 287 -2.02 0.63 5.72
CA ALA A 287 -2.88 1.76 5.31
C ALA A 287 -2.13 3.09 5.32
N ALA A 288 -1.32 3.31 6.36
CA ALA A 288 -0.47 4.47 6.51
C ALA A 288 0.63 4.56 5.43
N GLU A 289 1.23 3.44 5.04
CA GLU A 289 2.23 3.34 3.97
C GLU A 289 1.61 3.53 2.58
N ALA A 290 0.38 3.08 2.38
CA ALA A 290 -0.42 3.31 1.17
C ALA A 290 -1.03 4.73 1.11
N PHE A 291 -0.69 5.61 2.06
CA PHE A 291 -1.21 6.98 2.18
C PHE A 291 -2.75 7.07 2.21
N LYS A 292 -3.40 6.11 2.87
CA LYS A 292 -4.85 6.13 3.11
C LYS A 292 -5.16 6.81 4.43
N SER A 293 -6.25 7.58 4.48
CA SER A 293 -6.70 8.13 5.75
C SER A 293 -7.13 6.98 6.65
N VAL A 294 -6.71 7.00 7.92
CA VAL A 294 -7.01 5.90 8.86
C VAL A 294 -7.99 6.41 9.91
N LEU A 295 -9.11 5.71 10.04
CA LEU A 295 -10.09 5.89 11.10
C LEU A 295 -10.06 4.67 12.00
N VAL A 296 -9.71 4.84 13.27
CA VAL A 296 -9.72 3.74 14.25
C VAL A 296 -11.12 3.64 14.86
N VAL A 297 -11.70 2.45 14.80
CA VAL A 297 -13.03 2.16 15.33
C VAL A 297 -12.89 1.10 16.42
N VAL A 298 -13.21 1.45 17.65
CA VAL A 298 -13.25 0.50 18.77
C VAL A 298 -14.67 -0.06 18.85
N ASN A 299 -14.85 -1.30 18.43
CA ASN A 299 -16.15 -1.98 18.36
C ASN A 299 -16.38 -2.89 19.57
N LYS A 300 -17.63 -3.33 19.76
CA LYS A 300 -18.10 -4.07 20.94
C LYS A 300 -17.98 -3.26 22.23
N TRP A 301 -18.13 -1.94 22.13
CA TRP A 301 -18.05 -1.04 23.27
C TRP A 301 -19.15 -1.30 24.32
N ASP A 302 -20.26 -1.92 23.89
CA ASP A 302 -21.33 -2.40 24.76
C ASP A 302 -20.90 -3.47 25.77
N LEU A 303 -19.80 -4.18 25.51
CA LEU A 303 -19.25 -5.20 26.41
C LEU A 303 -18.31 -4.63 27.47
N VAL A 304 -18.00 -3.33 27.42
CA VAL A 304 -17.11 -2.68 28.38
C VAL A 304 -17.89 -2.33 29.64
N GLU A 305 -17.71 -3.12 30.68
CA GLU A 305 -18.28 -2.86 32.00
C GLU A 305 -17.52 -1.70 32.69
N THR A 306 -18.20 -0.58 32.92
CA THR A 306 -17.63 0.58 33.62
C THR A 306 -18.71 1.45 34.27
N ASP A 307 -18.35 2.05 35.40
CA ASP A 307 -19.19 3.04 36.10
C ASP A 307 -19.09 4.45 35.47
N ASP A 308 -18.04 4.71 34.68
CA ASP A 308 -17.82 5.99 33.99
C ASP A 308 -17.29 5.75 32.56
N ILE A 309 -18.22 5.78 31.61
CA ILE A 309 -17.95 5.59 30.18
C ILE A 309 -16.96 6.62 29.66
N ARG A 310 -17.10 7.90 30.05
CA ARG A 310 -16.25 8.99 29.55
C ARG A 310 -14.80 8.85 30.01
N ARG A 311 -14.61 8.39 31.25
CA ARG A 311 -13.26 8.13 31.78
C ARG A 311 -12.60 6.98 31.02
N GLU A 312 -13.32 5.90 30.75
CA GLU A 312 -12.78 4.77 29.99
C GLU A 312 -12.49 5.13 28.53
N GLU A 313 -13.35 5.90 27.86
CA GLU A 313 -13.08 6.42 26.51
C GLU A 313 -11.77 7.23 26.46
N LYS A 314 -11.54 8.11 27.44
CA LYS A 314 -10.28 8.88 27.54
C LYS A 314 -9.07 7.98 27.74
N ARG A 315 -9.19 6.96 28.59
CA ARG A 315 -8.13 5.98 28.85
C ARG A 315 -7.79 5.19 27.60
N PHE A 316 -8.80 4.67 26.88
CA PHE A 316 -8.61 3.98 25.60
C PHE A 316 -7.98 4.89 24.56
N THR A 317 -8.47 6.12 24.44
CA THR A 317 -7.94 7.13 23.50
C THR A 317 -6.45 7.37 23.73
N TYR A 318 -6.04 7.56 24.99
CA TYR A 318 -4.63 7.76 25.34
C TYR A 318 -3.76 6.54 24.99
N MET A 319 -4.22 5.34 25.36
CA MET A 319 -3.53 4.08 25.05
C MET A 319 -3.38 3.87 23.54
N LEU A 320 -4.45 4.07 22.77
CA LEU A 320 -4.47 3.89 21.32
C LEU A 320 -3.55 4.90 20.64
N ARG A 321 -3.61 6.19 21.00
CA ARG A 321 -2.69 7.21 20.45
C ARG A 321 -1.23 6.87 20.70
N SER A 322 -0.90 6.29 21.86
CA SER A 322 0.47 5.85 22.15
C SER A 322 0.92 4.67 21.27
N ARG A 323 0.01 3.72 21.01
CA ARG A 323 0.24 2.54 20.16
C ARG A 323 0.33 2.91 18.67
N PHE A 324 -0.58 3.76 18.20
CA PHE A 324 -0.66 4.25 16.82
C PHE A 324 0.14 5.53 16.56
N ARG A 325 1.19 5.81 17.35
CA ARG A 325 2.01 7.04 17.24
C ARG A 325 2.63 7.32 15.86
N PHE A 326 2.65 6.31 14.99
CA PHE A 326 3.11 6.43 13.61
C PHE A 326 2.05 7.05 12.69
N ILE A 327 0.79 7.15 13.12
CA ILE A 327 -0.28 7.94 12.49
C ILE A 327 -0.61 9.09 13.46
N PRO A 328 -0.05 10.28 13.23
CA PRO A 328 -0.30 11.43 14.10
C PRO A 328 -1.79 11.77 14.20
N ASP A 329 -2.27 11.90 15.44
CA ASP A 329 -3.66 12.26 15.76
C ASP A 329 -4.71 11.42 15.04
N VAL A 330 -4.50 10.10 15.01
CA VAL A 330 -5.48 9.16 14.46
C VAL A 330 -6.85 9.36 15.13
N PRO A 331 -7.92 9.61 14.36
CA PRO A 331 -9.28 9.68 14.88
C PRO A 331 -9.72 8.33 15.43
N ILE A 332 -10.42 8.36 16.57
CA ILE A 332 -10.90 7.18 17.27
C ILE A 332 -12.40 7.35 17.50
N VAL A 333 -13.19 6.38 17.07
CA VAL A 333 -14.64 6.32 17.30
C VAL A 333 -14.97 5.04 18.05
N PHE A 334 -15.80 5.15 19.08
CA PHE A 334 -16.31 4.00 19.83
C PHE A 334 -17.67 3.58 19.28
N THR A 335 -17.86 2.29 19.06
CA THR A 335 -19.05 1.75 18.38
C THR A 335 -19.54 0.47 19.03
N SER A 336 -20.84 0.23 18.87
CA SER A 336 -21.46 -1.07 19.08
C SER A 336 -22.29 -1.40 17.84
N ALA A 337 -21.77 -2.29 17.00
CA ALA A 337 -22.46 -2.69 15.78
C ALA A 337 -23.80 -3.38 16.04
N ILE A 338 -23.93 -4.12 17.15
CA ILE A 338 -25.16 -4.81 17.53
C ILE A 338 -26.23 -3.80 17.94
N ASN A 339 -25.85 -2.81 18.75
CA ASN A 339 -26.76 -1.77 19.23
C ASN A 339 -26.89 -0.60 18.24
N LYS A 340 -26.23 -0.67 17.08
CA LYS A 340 -26.11 0.40 16.08
C LYS A 340 -25.67 1.76 16.68
N SER A 341 -24.87 1.72 17.75
CA SER A 341 -24.38 2.92 18.41
C SER A 341 -23.04 3.36 17.81
N GLY A 342 -22.88 4.65 17.55
CA GLY A 342 -21.66 5.26 17.01
C GLY A 342 -21.42 5.05 15.51
N ILE A 343 -22.36 4.44 14.77
CA ILE A 343 -22.26 4.22 13.33
C ILE A 343 -22.32 5.56 12.56
N ASP A 344 -23.26 6.43 12.91
CA ASP A 344 -23.34 7.80 12.37
C ASP A 344 -22.02 8.55 12.58
N THR A 345 -21.49 8.55 13.81
CA THR A 345 -20.21 9.20 14.15
C THR A 345 -19.05 8.65 13.31
N LEU A 346 -19.02 7.34 13.08
CA LEU A 346 -18.03 6.69 12.22
C LEU A 346 -18.12 7.20 10.78
N LEU A 347 -19.33 7.31 10.23
CA LEU A 347 -19.55 7.77 8.85
C LEU A 347 -19.24 9.26 8.69
N THR A 348 -19.70 10.11 9.62
CA THR A 348 -19.37 11.54 9.66
C THR A 348 -17.86 11.78 9.74
N GLU A 349 -17.15 11.06 10.61
CA GLU A 349 -15.68 11.16 10.71
C GLU A 349 -14.98 10.62 9.45
N GLY A 350 -15.51 9.56 8.84
CA GLY A 350 -15.03 9.04 7.56
C GLY A 350 -15.13 10.08 6.44
N LEU A 351 -16.29 10.75 6.32
CA LEU A 351 -16.50 11.82 5.34
C LEU A 351 -15.60 13.01 5.63
N ARG A 352 -15.46 13.43 6.90
CA ARG A 352 -14.53 14.50 7.30
C ARG A 352 -13.11 14.20 6.83
N LEU A 353 -12.63 12.96 7.02
CA LEU A 353 -11.31 12.52 6.56
C LEU A 353 -11.19 12.53 5.02
N PHE A 354 -12.24 12.12 4.31
CA PHE A 354 -12.30 12.16 2.85
C PHE A 354 -12.24 13.60 2.30
N HIS A 355 -13.03 14.52 2.86
CA HIS A 355 -12.98 15.93 2.45
C HIS A 355 -11.63 16.56 2.80
N LYS A 356 -11.09 16.26 3.98
CA LYS A 356 -9.78 16.79 4.40
C LYS A 356 -8.64 16.33 3.53
N ARG A 357 -8.57 15.04 3.17
CA ARG A 357 -7.53 14.58 2.23
C ARG A 357 -7.67 15.23 0.86
N ASN A 358 -8.89 15.46 0.38
CA ASN A 358 -9.13 16.06 -0.94
C ASN A 358 -9.02 17.58 -0.98
N GLN A 359 -8.50 18.22 0.08
CA GLN A 359 -8.40 19.68 0.17
C GLN A 359 -7.13 20.22 -0.51
N TRP A 360 -7.30 21.21 -1.40
CA TRP A 360 -6.22 22.11 -1.80
C TRP A 360 -6.01 23.20 -0.74
N VAL A 361 -4.76 23.47 -0.40
CA VAL A 361 -4.39 24.57 0.50
C VAL A 361 -4.00 25.81 -0.28
N ASP A 362 -4.25 26.98 0.31
CA ASP A 362 -3.82 28.24 -0.30
C ASP A 362 -2.27 28.31 -0.36
N SER A 363 -1.75 28.58 -1.55
CA SER A 363 -0.31 28.56 -1.82
C SER A 363 0.45 29.68 -1.09
N SER A 364 -0.19 30.85 -0.92
CA SER A 364 0.41 32.00 -0.23
C SER A 364 0.50 31.74 1.27
N HIS A 365 -0.55 31.14 1.84
CA HIS A 365 -0.62 30.73 3.23
C HIS A 365 0.41 29.63 3.51
N LEU A 366 0.46 28.59 2.67
CA LEU A 366 1.45 27.52 2.76
C LEU A 366 2.89 28.04 2.70
N SER A 367 3.17 29.00 1.82
CA SER A 367 4.50 29.60 1.75
C SER A 367 4.84 30.36 3.03
N ARG A 368 3.90 31.18 3.52
CA ARG A 368 4.07 31.97 4.75
C ARG A 368 4.34 31.10 5.97
N ILE A 369 3.56 30.03 6.18
CA ILE A 369 3.69 29.18 7.38
C ILE A 369 5.00 28.38 7.37
N VAL A 370 5.45 27.94 6.20
CA VAL A 370 6.72 27.22 6.05
C VAL A 370 7.91 28.16 6.26
N THR A 371 7.85 29.38 5.72
CA THR A 371 8.88 30.41 5.97
C THR A 371 8.97 30.76 7.44
N ASP A 372 7.84 30.94 8.10
CA ASP A 372 7.78 31.21 9.55
C ASP A 372 8.34 30.03 10.37
N ALA A 373 7.98 28.79 10.02
CA ALA A 373 8.51 27.60 10.68
C ALA A 373 10.05 27.49 10.55
N ILE A 374 10.60 27.78 9.38
CA ILE A 374 12.06 27.80 9.17
C ILE A 374 12.72 28.90 10.00
N SER A 375 12.07 30.05 10.15
CA SER A 375 12.60 31.15 10.97
C SER A 375 12.62 30.80 12.47
N ARG A 376 11.60 30.09 12.96
CA ARG A 376 11.51 29.63 14.36
C ARG A 376 12.48 28.49 14.65
N HIS A 377 12.66 27.57 13.70
CA HIS A 377 13.58 26.44 13.82
C HIS A 377 14.46 26.35 12.58
N LEU A 378 15.66 26.93 12.70
CA LEU A 378 16.66 26.87 11.63
C LEU A 378 17.03 25.42 11.32
N PRO A 379 17.18 25.05 10.04
CA PRO A 379 17.59 23.71 9.68
C PRO A 379 19.00 23.41 10.21
N PRO A 380 19.24 22.19 10.73
CA PRO A 380 20.54 21.83 11.28
C PRO A 380 21.63 22.00 10.23
N SER A 381 22.70 22.72 10.57
CA SER A 381 23.85 22.90 9.68
C SER A 381 24.67 21.61 9.63
N VAL A 382 24.84 21.03 8.45
CA VAL A 382 25.64 19.81 8.26
C VAL A 382 27.11 20.20 8.05
N GLY A 383 27.76 20.72 9.10
CA GLY A 383 29.18 21.07 9.10
C GLY A 383 29.62 22.04 7.98
N PRO A 384 30.82 21.88 7.38
CA PRO A 384 31.37 22.83 6.40
C PRO A 384 30.64 22.84 5.05
N THR A 385 29.64 21.96 4.85
CA THR A 385 28.90 21.87 3.59
C THR A 385 27.80 22.93 3.45
N GLY A 386 27.50 23.70 4.50
CA GLY A 386 26.53 24.80 4.50
C GLY A 386 25.09 24.39 4.82
N SER A 387 24.21 25.37 5.03
CA SER A 387 22.83 25.15 5.47
C SER A 387 21.90 24.63 4.37
N LEU A 388 20.80 23.99 4.78
CA LEU A 388 19.65 23.72 3.92
C LEU A 388 19.01 25.05 3.53
N LYS A 389 18.79 25.26 2.22
CA LYS A 389 18.06 26.41 1.71
C LYS A 389 16.78 25.91 1.06
N LEU A 390 15.63 26.39 1.53
CA LEU A 390 14.34 26.18 0.91
C LEU A 390 14.05 27.36 -0.03
N TYR A 391 13.73 27.06 -1.29
CA TYR A 391 13.39 28.06 -2.30
C TYR A 391 11.88 28.26 -2.43
N ARG A 392 11.11 27.17 -2.37
CA ARG A 392 9.68 27.18 -2.58
C ARG A 392 9.04 25.92 -2.00
N VAL A 393 7.78 26.03 -1.61
CA VAL A 393 6.91 24.91 -1.28
C VAL A 393 5.63 25.02 -2.12
N LYS A 394 5.06 23.89 -2.54
CA LYS A 394 3.73 23.83 -3.15
C LYS A 394 3.03 22.52 -2.80
N GLN A 395 1.71 22.49 -2.87
CA GLN A 395 0.97 21.24 -2.96
C GLN A 395 0.94 20.81 -4.44
N ASP A 396 1.19 19.53 -4.71
CA ASP A 396 1.28 18.95 -6.07
C ASP A 396 0.15 17.94 -6.33
N SER A 397 -0.42 17.36 -5.27
CA SER A 397 -1.56 16.43 -5.34
C SER A 397 -2.39 16.47 -4.05
N ILE A 398 -3.64 16.00 -4.14
CA ILE A 398 -4.60 15.85 -3.02
C ILE A 398 -4.91 14.38 -2.70
N ARG A 399 -4.50 13.42 -3.53
CA ARG A 399 -4.75 11.98 -3.32
C ARG A 399 -3.45 11.17 -3.45
N PRO A 400 -2.62 11.11 -2.39
CA PRO A 400 -2.74 11.81 -1.11
C PRO A 400 -2.27 13.27 -1.17
N PRO A 401 -2.57 14.10 -0.14
CA PRO A 401 -1.99 15.43 0.02
C PRO A 401 -0.46 15.37 -0.10
N THR A 402 0.04 15.91 -1.21
CA THR A 402 1.46 15.84 -1.56
C THR A 402 2.05 17.24 -1.57
N PHE A 403 3.01 17.48 -0.68
CA PHE A 403 3.70 18.76 -0.53
C PHE A 403 5.14 18.63 -1.02
N VAL A 404 5.49 19.45 -2.01
CA VAL A 404 6.80 19.44 -2.68
C VAL A 404 7.60 20.67 -2.24
N PHE A 405 8.73 20.42 -1.60
CA PHE A 405 9.71 21.39 -1.14
C PHE A 405 10.89 21.43 -2.10
N TYR A 406 11.14 22.59 -2.70
CA TYR A 406 12.29 22.82 -3.57
C TYR A 406 13.46 23.34 -2.75
N VAL A 407 14.51 22.53 -2.64
CA VAL A 407 15.68 22.79 -1.79
C VAL A 407 16.98 22.82 -2.59
N ASN A 408 18.02 23.40 -2.01
CA ASN A 408 19.36 23.40 -2.63
C ASN A 408 19.94 21.98 -2.78
N ASN A 409 19.81 21.14 -1.75
CA ASN A 409 20.28 19.76 -1.78
C ASN A 409 19.45 18.88 -0.85
N THR A 410 18.88 17.80 -1.38
CA THR A 410 18.01 16.87 -0.64
C THR A 410 18.77 16.06 0.41
N SER A 411 20.06 15.80 0.22
CA SER A 411 20.90 15.06 1.18
C SER A 411 21.14 15.82 2.49
N ARG A 412 20.76 17.11 2.55
CA ARG A 412 20.88 17.96 3.74
C ARG A 412 19.64 17.96 4.61
N VAL A 413 18.55 17.39 4.12
CA VAL A 413 17.30 17.30 4.87
C VAL A 413 17.45 16.15 5.87
N HIS A 414 17.40 16.49 7.16
CA HIS A 414 17.46 15.51 8.23
C HIS A 414 16.04 15.08 8.62
N PHE A 415 15.85 13.80 8.96
CA PHE A 415 14.52 13.23 9.22
C PHE A 415 13.70 13.96 10.29
N SER A 416 14.37 14.53 11.30
CA SER A 416 13.68 15.31 12.32
C SER A 416 13.10 16.61 11.77
N TYR A 417 13.77 17.21 10.78
CA TYR A 417 13.34 18.44 10.13
C TYR A 417 12.19 18.20 9.15
N GLU A 418 12.21 17.05 8.47
CA GLU A 418 11.11 16.59 7.61
C GLU A 418 9.83 16.46 8.42
N ARG A 419 9.90 15.76 9.56
CA ARG A 419 8.78 15.60 10.48
C ARG A 419 8.31 16.94 11.06
N TYR A 420 9.23 17.84 11.36
CA TYR A 420 8.90 19.18 11.83
C TYR A 420 8.06 19.96 10.80
N LEU A 421 8.48 19.97 9.54
CA LEU A 421 7.74 20.63 8.46
C LEU A 421 6.39 19.95 8.19
N ALA A 422 6.36 18.61 8.18
CA ALA A 422 5.13 17.84 8.01
C ALA A 422 4.11 18.13 9.11
N ASN A 423 4.55 18.17 10.38
CA ASN A 423 3.69 18.48 11.52
C ASN A 423 3.21 19.93 11.48
N THR A 424 4.08 20.88 11.08
CA THR A 424 3.67 22.29 10.91
C THR A 424 2.52 22.40 9.91
N ILE A 425 2.62 21.75 8.75
CA ILE A 425 1.54 21.74 7.74
C ILE A 425 0.30 21.04 8.29
N ARG A 426 0.47 19.92 8.98
CA ARG A 426 -0.64 19.17 9.57
C ARG A 426 -1.43 20.01 10.57
N ASP A 427 -0.74 20.69 11.48
CA ASP A 427 -1.35 21.47 12.54
C ASP A 427 -2.07 22.70 11.96
N GLU A 428 -1.45 23.39 10.99
CA GLU A 428 -2.02 24.59 10.38
C GLU A 428 -3.28 24.29 9.55
N PHE A 429 -3.27 23.20 8.78
CA PHE A 429 -4.39 22.87 7.87
C PHE A 429 -5.34 21.78 8.42
N ALA A 430 -5.10 21.33 9.65
CA ALA A 430 -5.86 20.30 10.36
C ALA A 430 -5.95 18.95 9.62
N PHE A 431 -4.82 18.45 9.11
CA PHE A 431 -4.70 17.12 8.47
C PHE A 431 -4.61 15.97 9.50
N TYR A 432 -5.40 16.03 10.58
CA TYR A 432 -5.43 14.99 11.61
C TYR A 432 -6.06 13.69 11.08
N GLY A 433 -5.34 12.57 11.20
CA GLY A 433 -5.74 11.29 10.60
C GLY A 433 -5.53 11.16 9.09
N VAL A 434 -4.99 12.21 8.45
CA VAL A 434 -4.67 12.20 7.01
C VAL A 434 -3.15 12.11 6.86
N PRO A 435 -2.64 11.07 6.17
CA PRO A 435 -1.21 10.94 5.91
C PRO A 435 -0.75 11.99 4.90
N LEU A 436 0.39 12.62 5.17
CA LEU A 436 0.97 13.63 4.27
C LEU A 436 2.15 13.03 3.50
N LYS A 437 2.14 13.22 2.19
CA LYS A 437 3.28 12.89 1.33
C LYS A 437 4.17 14.11 1.20
N ILE A 438 5.38 14.03 1.75
CA ILE A 438 6.34 15.13 1.71
C ILE A 438 7.46 14.76 0.73
N GLU A 439 7.69 15.61 -0.26
CA GLU A 439 8.74 15.43 -1.25
C GLU A 439 9.72 16.60 -1.21
N PHE A 440 11.02 16.29 -1.24
CA PHE A 440 12.07 17.29 -1.43
C PHE A 440 12.68 17.10 -2.82
N ARG A 441 12.79 18.19 -3.58
CA ARG A 441 13.40 18.21 -4.92
C ARG A 441 14.57 19.21 -4.94
N GLY A 442 15.73 18.78 -5.43
CA GLY A 442 16.95 19.60 -5.45
C GLY A 442 18.15 18.88 -6.05
N LYS A 443 19.37 19.38 -5.82
CA LYS A 443 20.59 18.62 -6.15
C LYS A 443 20.61 17.35 -5.29
N GLY A 444 20.87 16.19 -5.90
CA GLY A 444 20.77 14.87 -5.24
C GLY A 444 19.50 14.07 -5.57
N GLY A 445 18.62 14.60 -6.42
CA GLY A 445 17.43 13.89 -6.90
C GLY A 445 16.17 14.19 -6.08
N VAL A 446 15.18 13.30 -6.16
CA VAL A 446 13.90 13.40 -5.42
C VAL A 446 14.01 12.59 -4.13
N HIS A 447 13.70 13.20 -3.00
CA HIS A 447 13.61 12.52 -1.71
C HIS A 447 12.15 12.53 -1.23
N VAL A 448 11.49 11.36 -1.27
CA VAL A 448 10.07 11.24 -0.88
C VAL A 448 9.89 10.50 0.44
N ILE A 449 8.95 11.00 1.23
CA ILE A 449 8.72 10.57 2.60
C ILE A 449 7.22 10.53 2.85
N GLY A 450 6.75 9.37 3.26
CA GLY A 450 5.53 9.27 4.04
C GLY A 450 5.85 9.64 5.47
N ASP A 451 5.12 10.60 6.02
CA ASP A 451 5.33 11.07 7.40
C ASP A 451 5.09 9.98 8.46
N ASN A 452 4.47 8.86 8.07
CA ASN A 452 4.21 7.68 8.89
C ASN A 452 5.43 6.79 9.23
N ARG A 453 6.67 7.17 8.86
CA ARG A 453 7.85 6.33 9.13
C ARG A 453 8.23 6.27 10.62
N SER A 454 8.23 5.05 11.17
CA SER A 454 8.65 4.77 12.54
C SER A 454 10.18 4.85 12.75
N LYS A 455 10.61 5.10 14.00
CA LYS A 455 12.03 5.24 14.43
C LYS A 455 12.93 4.04 14.09
N ALA A 456 12.37 2.87 13.78
CA ALA A 456 13.13 1.67 13.44
C ALA A 456 14.02 1.91 12.21
N SER A 457 13.55 2.78 11.33
CA SER A 457 14.17 3.03 10.05
C SER A 457 15.45 3.90 10.16
N ALA A 458 15.37 4.94 10.99
CA ALA A 458 16.48 5.86 11.27
C ALA A 458 17.71 5.19 11.92
N ARG A 459 17.52 4.11 12.70
CA ARG A 459 18.64 3.38 13.35
C ARG A 459 19.53 2.66 12.34
N LYS A 460 19.00 2.24 11.20
CA LYS A 460 19.75 1.49 10.17
C LYS A 460 20.59 2.40 9.28
N ARG A 461 20.10 3.62 8.98
CA ARG A 461 20.90 4.67 8.31
C ARG A 461 22.10 5.13 9.14
N GLN A 462 21.97 5.24 10.46
CA GLN A 462 23.11 5.56 11.35
C GLN A 462 24.16 4.45 11.43
N SER A 463 23.76 3.16 11.34
CA SER A 463 24.73 2.06 11.32
C SER A 463 25.45 1.94 9.98
N ALA A 464 24.75 2.17 8.86
CA ALA A 464 25.34 2.20 7.51
C ALA A 464 26.39 3.32 7.36
N ASN A 465 26.10 4.53 7.87
CA ASN A 465 27.06 5.64 7.84
C ASN A 465 28.27 5.43 8.79
N ARG A 466 28.13 4.69 9.89
CA ARG A 466 29.25 4.33 10.77
C ARG A 466 30.15 3.23 10.17
N GLY A 467 29.61 2.38 9.30
CA GLY A 467 30.37 1.34 8.60
C GLY A 467 31.41 1.92 7.63
N ASN A 468 31.04 2.97 6.88
CA ASN A 468 31.93 3.64 5.92
C ASN A 468 33.08 4.42 6.56
N TRP A 469 32.96 4.82 7.83
CA TRP A 469 34.03 5.54 8.53
C TRP A 469 35.13 4.61 9.06
N LYS A 470 34.82 3.32 9.30
CA LYS A 470 35.80 2.33 9.80
C LYS A 470 36.65 1.71 8.67
N THR A 471 36.17 1.68 7.44
CA THR A 471 36.93 1.20 6.28
C THR A 471 37.90 2.24 5.71
N ALA A 472 37.69 3.53 5.95
CA ALA A 472 38.60 4.60 5.51
C ALA A 472 39.89 4.75 6.36
N ARG A 473 39.96 4.12 7.55
CA ARG A 473 41.13 4.19 8.45
C ARG A 473 42.08 2.98 8.40
N ARG A 474 41.92 2.06 7.43
CA ARG A 474 42.75 0.84 7.31
C ARG A 474 43.48 0.70 5.96
N ARG A 475 44.16 1.76 5.51
CA ARG A 475 45.25 1.74 4.50
C ARG A 475 46.16 2.93 4.80
N LYS A 476 47.46 2.87 5.11
CA LYS A 476 48.53 1.85 5.16
C LYS A 476 49.48 2.19 6.34
N PRO A 477 50.22 1.23 6.90
CA PRO A 477 51.56 1.44 7.46
C PRO A 477 52.68 1.13 6.42
N ASN A 478 53.85 1.75 6.62
CA ASN A 478 55.15 1.61 5.92
C ASN A 478 55.23 2.30 4.54
N ASP A 479 56.26 3.07 4.19
CA ASP A 479 57.64 3.22 4.70
C ASP A 479 57.99 4.61 5.24
#